data_AF-A0A966TT48-F1
#
_entry.id   AF-A0A966TT48-F1
#
_cell.length_a   1.000
_cell.length_b   1.000
_cell.length_c   1.000
_cell.angle_alpha   90.00
_cell.angle_beta   90.00
_cell.angle_gamma   90.00
#
_symmetry.space_group_name_H-M   'P 1'
#
loop_
_entity.id
_entity.type
_entity.pdbx_description
1 polymer ?
#
loop_
_entity_poly.entity_id
_entity_poly.type
_entity_poly.pdbx_seq_one_letter_code
_entity_poly.pdbx_strand_id
1 'polypeptide(L)'
;MDTLESRLLSSTRRDSLFLLPASQLALATLGDTLAANLMITGYAWQKGMLPLSRDAILGAIELNGIAVDWNKQAFEWGRALAHEPELQRALLKPKADVITLVDDASPQPLEAHFAGELEGYHNRAYATAYESWLSDVAAKIEARVGSQPELSDALARALYKLMAYKDEYEVARLHSAPEFLQSLSGQFEGDYKLAFYLAPPLISKVDQATGRPQKIRFGSWMLPAFKLLAKFKFLRHTPFDPFGYTEERRLERRLIEEYKTTIEDLVAQLTPDKVDELVTLAGLPMTIRGYGHVKLASVERYQAELRERLTHWQDLATQAAA
;
A
#
# COMPACT_ATOMS: atom_id res chain seq x y z
N MET A 1 -12.43 21.02 -1.96
CA MET A 1 -11.76 19.71 -1.87
C MET A 1 -10.78 19.61 -3.01
N ASP A 2 -9.48 19.58 -2.69
CA ASP A 2 -8.37 19.56 -3.64
C ASP A 2 -8.11 18.12 -4.13
N THR A 3 -8.85 17.69 -5.14
CA THR A 3 -8.70 16.33 -5.70
C THR A 3 -7.47 16.27 -6.62
N LEU A 4 -6.86 15.08 -6.75
CA LEU A 4 -5.75 14.85 -7.69
C LEU A 4 -6.10 15.34 -9.11
N GLU A 5 -7.35 15.13 -9.53
CA GLU A 5 -7.87 15.59 -10.81
C GLU A 5 -7.84 17.12 -10.94
N SER A 6 -8.24 17.85 -9.90
CA SER A 6 -8.21 19.32 -9.90
C SER A 6 -6.78 19.88 -10.00
N ARG A 7 -5.80 19.23 -9.35
CA ARG A 7 -4.37 19.59 -9.45
C ARG A 7 -3.78 19.30 -10.83
N LEU A 8 -4.19 18.20 -11.48
CA LEU A 8 -3.75 17.88 -12.84
C LEU A 8 -4.35 18.87 -13.85
N LEU A 9 -5.64 19.22 -13.70
CA LEU A 9 -6.30 20.19 -14.56
C LEU A 9 -5.73 21.61 -14.42
N SER A 10 -5.24 22.00 -13.24
CA SER A 10 -4.64 23.32 -13.02
C SER A 10 -3.19 23.42 -13.50
N SER A 11 -2.48 22.30 -13.66
CA SER A 11 -1.05 22.25 -14.02
C SER A 11 -0.79 21.77 -15.45
N THR A 12 -1.82 21.31 -16.16
CA THR A 12 -1.70 20.80 -17.54
C THR A 12 -2.61 21.55 -18.51
N ARG A 13 -2.28 21.50 -19.80
CA ARG A 13 -3.15 22.04 -20.85
C ARG A 13 -4.40 21.17 -20.96
N ARG A 14 -5.59 21.76 -20.82
CA ARG A 14 -6.88 21.06 -20.91
C ARG A 14 -7.00 20.18 -22.15
N ASP A 15 -6.52 20.65 -23.29
CA ASP A 15 -6.65 19.93 -24.58
C ASP A 15 -5.65 18.77 -24.74
N SER A 16 -4.75 18.58 -23.77
CA SER A 16 -3.73 17.52 -23.76
C SER A 16 -3.87 16.57 -22.56
N LEU A 17 -4.88 16.77 -21.72
CA LEU A 17 -5.18 15.90 -20.58
C LEU A 17 -6.39 15.02 -20.91
N PHE A 18 -6.19 13.70 -20.79
CA PHE A 18 -7.25 12.71 -20.98
C PHE A 18 -7.36 11.88 -19.71
N LEU A 19 -8.57 11.80 -19.16
CA LEU A 19 -8.87 11.00 -17.98
C LEU A 19 -9.55 9.72 -18.40
N LEU A 20 -9.06 8.59 -17.89
CA LEU A 20 -9.56 7.27 -18.20
C LEU A 20 -9.63 6.45 -16.91
N PRO A 21 -10.80 5.95 -16.48
CA PRO A 21 -10.92 5.02 -15.35
C PRO A 21 -10.47 3.62 -15.77
N ALA A 22 -9.20 3.49 -16.16
CA ALA A 22 -8.66 2.32 -16.86
C ALA A 22 -8.81 1.01 -16.07
N SER A 23 -8.66 1.02 -14.75
CA SER A 23 -8.84 -0.19 -13.93
C SER A 23 -10.28 -0.69 -13.93
N GLN A 24 -11.27 0.22 -13.89
CA GLN A 24 -12.69 -0.16 -13.92
C GLN A 24 -13.06 -0.68 -15.31
N LEU A 25 -12.58 -0.01 -16.37
CA LEU A 25 -12.81 -0.44 -17.75
C LEU A 25 -12.15 -1.79 -18.04
N ALA A 26 -10.91 -1.99 -17.61
CA ALA A 26 -10.19 -3.26 -17.73
C ALA A 26 -10.93 -4.41 -17.03
N LEU A 27 -11.43 -4.17 -15.82
CA LEU A 27 -12.25 -5.15 -15.11
C LEU A 27 -13.57 -5.44 -15.87
N ALA A 28 -14.24 -4.41 -16.37
CA ALA A 28 -15.51 -4.55 -17.09
C ALA A 28 -15.38 -5.27 -18.45
N THR A 29 -14.26 -5.12 -19.15
CA THR A 29 -14.05 -5.70 -20.49
C THR A 29 -13.31 -7.03 -20.47
N LEU A 30 -12.30 -7.16 -19.61
CA LEU A 30 -11.33 -8.26 -19.63
C LEU A 30 -11.27 -9.03 -18.31
N GLY A 31 -12.11 -8.68 -17.32
CA GLY A 31 -12.23 -9.40 -16.06
C GLY A 31 -11.09 -9.16 -15.06
N ASP A 32 -10.07 -8.39 -15.42
CA ASP A 32 -8.90 -8.16 -14.57
C ASP A 32 -8.32 -6.76 -14.78
N THR A 33 -8.06 -6.07 -13.66
CA THR A 33 -7.44 -4.75 -13.61
C THR A 33 -6.02 -4.71 -14.17
N LEU A 34 -5.30 -5.84 -14.27
CA LEU A 34 -3.98 -5.93 -14.86
C LEU A 34 -3.95 -5.46 -16.33
N ALA A 35 -5.09 -5.57 -17.03
CA ALA A 35 -5.21 -5.09 -18.41
C ALA A 35 -5.12 -3.57 -18.52
N ALA A 36 -5.30 -2.82 -17.42
CA ALA A 36 -5.27 -1.36 -17.41
C ALA A 36 -3.98 -0.80 -18.00
N ASN A 37 -2.84 -1.44 -17.76
CA ASN A 37 -1.54 -0.95 -18.26
C ASN A 37 -1.48 -0.94 -19.79
N LEU A 38 -1.87 -2.04 -20.44
CA LEU A 38 -1.90 -2.12 -21.90
C LEU A 38 -3.10 -1.38 -22.49
N MET A 39 -4.22 -1.30 -21.78
CA MET A 39 -5.36 -0.47 -22.16
C MET A 39 -4.98 1.02 -22.20
N ILE A 40 -4.28 1.54 -21.18
CA ILE A 40 -3.75 2.91 -21.19
C ILE A 40 -2.78 3.08 -22.35
N THR A 41 -1.93 2.09 -22.62
CA THR A 41 -0.97 2.13 -23.73
C THR A 41 -1.69 2.23 -25.08
N GLY A 42 -2.72 1.42 -25.31
CA GLY A 42 -3.57 1.49 -26.51
C GLY A 42 -4.31 2.81 -26.64
N TYR A 43 -4.83 3.33 -25.53
CA TYR A 43 -5.50 4.63 -25.50
C TYR A 43 -4.54 5.77 -25.88
N ALA A 44 -3.37 5.82 -25.25
CA ALA A 44 -2.35 6.83 -25.51
C ALA A 44 -1.81 6.75 -26.94
N TRP A 45 -1.59 5.53 -27.46
CA TRP A 45 -1.20 5.31 -28.86
C TRP A 45 -2.26 5.86 -29.82
N GLN A 46 -3.54 5.55 -29.59
CA GLN A 46 -4.65 6.00 -30.45
C GLN A 46 -4.84 7.52 -30.42
N LYS A 47 -4.45 8.19 -29.32
CA LYS A 47 -4.41 9.66 -29.21
C LYS A 47 -3.13 10.29 -29.77
N GLY A 48 -2.21 9.50 -30.33
CA GLY A 48 -0.97 9.99 -30.94
C GLY A 48 0.12 10.39 -29.93
N MET A 49 0.02 9.95 -28.68
CA MET A 49 0.97 10.31 -27.62
C MET A 49 2.24 9.45 -27.62
N LEU A 50 2.20 8.29 -28.29
CA LEU A 50 3.31 7.35 -28.34
C LEU A 50 3.90 7.35 -29.76
N PRO A 51 5.19 7.73 -29.94
CA PRO A 51 5.84 7.79 -31.25
C PRO A 51 6.35 6.39 -31.68
N LEU A 52 5.48 5.39 -31.63
CA LEU A 52 5.79 4.00 -31.98
C LEU A 52 4.76 3.48 -32.99
N SER A 53 5.19 2.58 -33.87
CA SER A 53 4.23 1.86 -34.72
C SER A 53 3.42 0.86 -33.89
N ARG A 54 2.19 0.58 -34.33
CA ARG A 54 1.37 -0.47 -33.74
C ARG A 54 2.10 -1.81 -33.74
N ASP A 55 2.76 -2.15 -34.84
CA ASP A 55 3.48 -3.42 -34.98
C ASP A 55 4.66 -3.53 -34.01
N ALA A 56 5.34 -2.44 -33.68
CA ALA A 56 6.39 -2.44 -32.66
C ALA A 56 5.83 -2.73 -31.26
N ILE A 57 4.66 -2.16 -30.93
CA ILE A 57 4.01 -2.41 -29.63
C ILE A 57 3.51 -3.86 -29.55
N LEU A 58 2.83 -4.34 -30.59
CA LEU A 58 2.35 -5.73 -30.63
C LEU A 58 3.50 -6.73 -30.63
N GLY A 59 4.59 -6.45 -31.36
CA GLY A 59 5.81 -7.25 -31.34
C GLY A 59 6.47 -7.27 -29.96
N ALA A 60 6.49 -6.15 -29.23
CA ALA A 60 6.98 -6.12 -27.85
C ALA A 60 6.13 -6.99 -26.90
N ILE A 61 4.81 -7.02 -27.09
CA ILE A 61 3.90 -7.91 -26.34
C ILE A 61 4.22 -9.38 -26.65
N GLU A 62 4.45 -9.72 -27.92
CA GLU A 62 4.84 -11.08 -28.33
C GLU A 62 6.17 -11.50 -27.74
N LEU A 63 7.17 -10.60 -27.75
CA LEU A 63 8.49 -10.84 -27.17
C LEU A 63 8.44 -11.07 -25.65
N ASN A 64 7.49 -10.45 -24.94
CA ASN A 64 7.30 -10.69 -23.51
C ASN A 64 6.79 -12.12 -23.22
N GLY A 65 6.02 -12.72 -24.14
CA GLY A 65 5.60 -14.12 -24.11
C GLY A 65 4.54 -14.48 -23.05
N ILE A 66 4.10 -13.53 -22.22
CA ILE A 66 3.09 -13.77 -21.17
C ILE A 66 1.71 -13.35 -21.69
N ALA A 67 0.76 -14.29 -21.69
CA ALA A 67 -0.65 -14.04 -22.02
C ALA A 67 -0.83 -13.16 -23.28
N VAL A 68 -0.06 -13.45 -24.34
CA VAL A 68 0.12 -12.59 -25.52
C VAL A 68 -1.22 -12.12 -26.10
N ASP A 69 -2.15 -13.03 -26.36
CA ASP A 69 -3.43 -12.69 -26.99
C ASP A 69 -4.31 -11.81 -26.09
N TRP A 70 -4.30 -12.07 -24.77
CA TRP A 70 -5.04 -11.26 -23.80
C TRP A 70 -4.45 -9.85 -23.68
N ASN A 71 -3.12 -9.74 -23.67
CA ASN A 71 -2.41 -8.47 -23.65
C ASN A 71 -2.62 -7.65 -24.95
N LYS A 72 -2.66 -8.32 -26.11
CA LYS A 72 -3.05 -7.69 -27.38
C LYS A 72 -4.50 -7.18 -27.32
N GLN A 73 -5.43 -7.96 -26.78
CA GLN A 73 -6.81 -7.53 -26.59
C GLN A 73 -6.92 -6.31 -25.66
N ALA A 74 -6.15 -6.27 -24.57
CA ALA A 74 -6.07 -5.11 -23.68
C ALA A 74 -5.64 -3.84 -24.43
N PHE A 75 -4.60 -3.95 -25.27
CA PHE A 75 -4.17 -2.85 -26.13
C PHE A 75 -5.26 -2.41 -27.12
N GLU A 76 -5.92 -3.35 -27.79
CA GLU A 76 -7.00 -3.04 -28.74
C GLU A 76 -8.22 -2.40 -28.08
N TRP A 77 -8.61 -2.86 -26.88
CA TRP A 77 -9.65 -2.20 -26.08
C TRP A 77 -9.28 -0.75 -25.75
N GLY A 78 -8.03 -0.50 -25.38
CA GLY A 78 -7.52 0.86 -25.16
C GLY A 78 -7.73 1.77 -26.37
N ARG A 79 -7.45 1.26 -27.58
CA ARG A 79 -7.67 1.98 -28.83
C ARG A 79 -9.15 2.25 -29.09
N ALA A 80 -10.00 1.24 -28.93
CA ALA A 80 -11.44 1.39 -29.10
C ALA A 80 -12.02 2.47 -28.16
N LEU A 81 -11.62 2.44 -26.88
CA LEU A 81 -12.07 3.41 -25.86
C LEU A 81 -11.58 4.84 -26.13
N ALA A 82 -10.46 5.01 -26.82
CA ALA A 82 -9.96 6.30 -27.26
C ALA A 82 -10.69 6.86 -28.49
N HIS A 83 -11.21 5.97 -29.34
CA HIS A 83 -12.00 6.32 -30.52
C HIS A 83 -13.47 6.58 -30.18
N GLU A 84 -14.04 5.81 -29.25
CA GLU A 84 -15.47 5.83 -28.89
C GLU A 84 -15.68 6.14 -27.39
N PRO A 85 -15.81 7.42 -27.01
CA PRO A 85 -16.07 7.81 -25.61
C PRO A 85 -17.38 7.26 -25.04
N GLU A 86 -18.41 7.05 -25.87
CA GLU A 86 -19.70 6.50 -25.44
C GLU A 86 -19.59 5.05 -24.96
N LEU A 87 -18.61 4.30 -25.48
CA LEU A 87 -18.32 2.92 -25.05
C LEU A 87 -17.91 2.89 -23.57
N GLN A 88 -17.18 3.91 -23.10
CA GLN A 88 -16.80 4.03 -21.68
C GLN A 88 -18.06 4.15 -20.81
N ARG A 89 -19.01 5.01 -21.21
CA ARG A 89 -20.26 5.18 -20.47
C ARG A 89 -21.08 3.90 -20.45
N ALA A 90 -21.12 3.16 -21.56
CA ALA A 90 -21.85 1.90 -21.64
C ALA A 90 -21.25 0.80 -20.75
N LEU A 91 -19.93 0.68 -20.72
CA LEU A 91 -19.21 -0.34 -19.94
C LEU A 91 -19.21 -0.07 -18.43
N LEU A 92 -19.25 1.21 -18.04
CA LEU A 92 -19.29 1.64 -16.64
C LEU A 92 -20.70 1.77 -16.08
N LYS A 93 -21.75 1.48 -16.88
CA LYS A 93 -23.10 1.37 -16.34
C LYS A 93 -23.11 0.25 -15.30
N PRO A 94 -23.59 0.50 -14.06
CA PRO A 94 -23.69 -0.54 -13.07
C PRO A 94 -24.61 -1.64 -13.61
N LYS A 95 -24.09 -2.88 -13.73
CA LYS A 95 -24.94 -4.06 -13.88
C LYS A 95 -25.78 -4.16 -12.61
N ALA A 96 -27.09 -4.32 -12.76
CA ALA A 96 -28.06 -4.29 -11.67
C ALA A 96 -27.86 -5.38 -10.58
N ASP A 97 -26.93 -6.32 -10.77
CA ASP A 97 -26.65 -7.43 -9.85
C ASP A 97 -25.21 -7.43 -9.30
N VAL A 98 -24.60 -6.25 -9.12
CA VAL A 98 -23.43 -6.19 -8.24
C VAL A 98 -23.93 -6.26 -6.81
N ILE A 99 -23.80 -7.45 -6.21
CA ILE A 99 -23.78 -7.59 -4.75
C ILE A 99 -22.62 -6.71 -4.28
N THR A 100 -22.91 -5.45 -3.96
CA THR A 100 -22.09 -4.70 -3.02
C THR A 100 -22.11 -5.53 -1.76
N LEU A 101 -21.01 -6.22 -1.49
CA LEU A 101 -20.63 -6.57 -0.13
C LEU A 101 -20.42 -5.22 0.57
N VAL A 102 -21.54 -4.63 1.00
CA VAL A 102 -21.54 -3.61 2.02
C VAL A 102 -21.07 -4.37 3.26
N ASP A 103 -19.83 -4.14 3.65
CA ASP A 103 -19.39 -4.49 4.98
C ASP A 103 -20.36 -3.78 5.94
N ASP A 104 -21.15 -4.57 6.65
CA ASP A 104 -22.27 -4.16 7.50
C ASP A 104 -21.80 -3.53 8.83
N ALA A 105 -20.64 -2.87 8.81
CA ALA A 105 -20.06 -2.21 9.96
C ALA A 105 -20.37 -0.71 9.88
N SER A 106 -21.23 -0.22 10.79
CA SER A 106 -21.30 1.19 11.17
C SER A 106 -19.89 1.80 11.21
N PRO A 107 -19.68 3.07 10.77
CA PRO A 107 -18.35 3.68 10.79
C PRO A 107 -17.79 3.65 12.22
N GLN A 108 -16.90 2.70 12.47
CA GLN A 108 -16.17 2.64 13.73
C GLN A 108 -15.15 3.77 13.74
N PRO A 109 -14.81 4.33 14.92
CA PRO A 109 -13.65 5.21 15.04
C PRO A 109 -12.43 4.54 14.41
N LEU A 110 -11.63 5.30 13.66
CA LEU A 110 -10.49 4.77 12.91
C LEU A 110 -9.53 3.94 13.79
N GLU A 111 -9.33 4.38 15.02
CA GLU A 111 -8.50 3.72 16.03
C GLU A 111 -9.03 2.31 16.35
N ALA A 112 -10.34 2.15 16.51
CA ALA A 112 -10.97 0.86 16.80
C ALA A 112 -10.85 -0.09 15.60
N HIS A 113 -11.00 0.43 14.38
CA HIS A 113 -10.77 -0.35 13.15
C HIS A 113 -9.33 -0.87 13.10
N PHE A 114 -8.34 -0.01 13.32
CA PHE A 114 -6.93 -0.42 13.33
C PHE A 114 -6.58 -1.37 14.48
N ALA A 115 -7.17 -1.21 15.66
CA ALA A 115 -7.02 -2.15 16.76
C ALA A 115 -7.54 -3.55 16.39
N GLY A 116 -8.71 -3.64 15.74
CA GLY A 116 -9.25 -4.91 15.23
C GLY A 116 -8.33 -5.58 14.21
N GLU A 117 -7.79 -4.79 13.27
CA GLU A 117 -6.80 -5.27 12.31
C GLU A 117 -5.52 -5.77 12.99
N LEU A 118 -5.03 -5.08 14.03
CA LEU A 118 -3.84 -5.49 14.79
C LEU A 118 -4.07 -6.76 15.62
N GLU A 119 -5.28 -6.99 16.10
CA GLU A 119 -5.65 -8.24 16.75
C GLU A 119 -5.64 -9.42 15.74
N GLY A 120 -6.20 -9.19 14.55
CA GLY A 120 -6.12 -10.13 13.43
C GLY A 120 -4.67 -10.40 12.99
N TYR A 121 -3.87 -9.34 12.93
CA TYR A 121 -2.45 -9.38 12.60
C TYR A 121 -1.65 -10.22 13.59
N HIS A 122 -1.74 -9.93 14.89
CA HIS A 122 -0.99 -10.63 15.95
C HIS A 122 -1.92 -11.22 17.02
N ASN A 123 -2.33 -10.40 17.99
CA ASN A 123 -3.19 -10.80 19.11
C ASN A 123 -3.79 -9.56 19.81
N ARG A 124 -4.71 -9.80 20.75
CA ARG A 124 -5.36 -8.75 21.54
C ARG A 124 -4.38 -7.85 22.30
N ALA A 125 -3.33 -8.41 22.91
CA ALA A 125 -2.35 -7.63 23.67
C ALA A 125 -1.61 -6.61 22.78
N TYR A 126 -1.36 -6.95 21.51
CA TYR A 126 -0.75 -6.05 20.53
C TYR A 126 -1.68 -4.90 20.13
N ALA A 127 -2.97 -5.20 19.95
CA ALA A 127 -3.99 -4.18 19.72
C ALA A 127 -4.14 -3.25 20.94
N THR A 128 -4.15 -3.80 22.15
CA THR A 128 -4.19 -3.01 23.39
C THR A 128 -2.97 -2.12 23.54
N ALA A 129 -1.77 -2.58 23.18
CA ALA A 129 -0.56 -1.74 23.22
C ALA A 129 -0.64 -0.55 22.25
N TYR A 130 -1.30 -0.72 21.10
CA TYR A 130 -1.59 0.36 20.16
C TYR A 130 -2.58 1.38 20.75
N GLU A 131 -3.70 0.89 21.29
CA GLU A 131 -4.75 1.72 21.89
C GLU A 131 -4.22 2.50 23.11
N SER A 132 -3.49 1.83 24.00
CA SER A 132 -2.92 2.45 25.20
C SER A 132 -1.94 3.57 24.84
N TRP A 133 -1.04 3.34 23.87
CA TRP A 133 -0.10 4.38 23.47
C TRP A 133 -0.79 5.61 22.88
N LEU A 134 -1.80 5.41 22.02
CA LEU A 134 -2.58 6.52 21.45
C LEU A 134 -3.33 7.28 22.53
N SER A 135 -3.99 6.58 23.45
CA SER A 135 -4.69 7.19 24.58
C SER A 135 -3.76 8.03 25.45
N ASP A 136 -2.57 7.51 25.78
CA ASP A 136 -1.57 8.20 26.61
C ASP A 136 -1.03 9.46 25.92
N VAL A 137 -0.75 9.38 24.61
CA VAL A 137 -0.26 10.53 23.83
C VAL A 137 -1.36 11.57 23.63
N ALA A 138 -2.60 11.15 23.34
CA ALA A 138 -3.75 12.04 23.17
C ALA A 138 -4.00 12.84 24.45
N ALA A 139 -3.97 12.20 25.62
CA ALA A 139 -4.13 12.89 26.91
C ALA A 139 -3.04 13.95 27.15
N LYS A 140 -1.78 13.67 26.78
CA LYS A 140 -0.67 14.64 26.88
C LYS A 140 -0.83 15.82 25.92
N ILE A 141 -1.34 15.59 24.71
CA ILE A 141 -1.62 16.64 23.73
C ILE A 141 -2.77 17.52 24.23
N GLU A 142 -3.87 16.90 24.66
CA GLU A 142 -5.07 17.62 25.13
C GLU A 142 -4.75 18.54 26.32
N ALA A 143 -3.92 18.06 27.26
CA ALA A 143 -3.46 18.86 28.40
C ALA A 143 -2.63 20.09 28.01
N ARG A 144 -2.04 20.13 26.81
CA ARG A 144 -1.15 21.21 26.35
C ARG A 144 -1.82 22.18 25.39
N VAL A 145 -2.54 21.66 24.41
CA VAL A 145 -3.05 22.44 23.26
C VAL A 145 -4.53 22.15 22.98
N GLY A 146 -5.22 21.45 23.86
CA GLY A 146 -6.62 21.05 23.69
C GLY A 146 -6.80 19.92 22.66
N SER A 147 -8.06 19.68 22.29
CA SER A 147 -8.41 18.61 21.34
C SER A 147 -7.85 18.91 19.95
N GLN A 148 -7.12 17.94 19.38
CA GLN A 148 -6.48 18.04 18.06
C GLN A 148 -6.83 16.80 17.20
N PRO A 149 -8.01 16.76 16.56
CA PRO A 149 -8.48 15.57 15.83
C PRO A 149 -7.59 15.16 14.66
N GLU A 150 -7.01 16.13 13.95
CA GLU A 150 -6.13 15.88 12.79
C GLU A 150 -4.82 15.21 13.23
N LEU A 151 -4.26 15.64 14.36
CA LEU A 151 -3.07 15.03 14.95
C LEU A 151 -3.36 13.60 15.43
N SER A 152 -4.50 13.37 16.09
CA SER A 152 -4.91 12.03 16.50
C SER A 152 -5.06 11.07 15.31
N ASP A 153 -5.69 11.51 14.20
CA ASP A 153 -5.83 10.71 12.98
C ASP A 153 -4.46 10.38 12.36
N ALA A 154 -3.55 11.36 12.29
CA ALA A 154 -2.19 11.16 11.78
C ALA A 154 -1.41 10.13 12.62
N LEU A 155 -1.45 10.27 13.95
CA LEU A 155 -0.80 9.35 14.89
C LEU A 155 -1.34 7.93 14.76
N ALA A 156 -2.67 7.77 14.70
CA ALA A 156 -3.33 6.48 14.55
C ALA A 156 -2.88 5.76 13.27
N ARG A 157 -2.94 6.44 12.12
CA ARG A 157 -2.54 5.87 10.82
C ARG A 157 -1.06 5.50 10.78
N ALA A 158 -0.19 6.38 11.26
CA ALA A 158 1.25 6.18 11.20
C ALA A 158 1.68 5.04 12.13
N LEU A 159 1.19 5.00 13.37
CA LEU A 159 1.50 3.92 14.30
C LEU A 159 0.97 2.58 13.77
N TYR A 160 -0.27 2.52 13.30
CA TYR A 160 -0.84 1.31 12.72
C TYR A 160 0.02 0.80 11.56
N LYS A 161 0.41 1.70 10.64
CA LYS A 161 1.27 1.36 9.50
C LYS A 161 2.62 0.76 9.93
N LEU A 162 3.23 1.30 10.98
CA LEU A 162 4.51 0.81 11.49
C LEU A 162 4.36 -0.53 12.21
N MET A 163 3.27 -0.73 12.95
CA MET A 163 2.98 -1.97 13.68
C MET A 163 2.52 -3.12 12.78
N ALA A 164 1.72 -2.83 11.74
CA ALA A 164 1.19 -3.80 10.80
C ALA A 164 2.11 -4.00 9.58
N TYR A 165 3.41 -4.17 9.81
CA TYR A 165 4.34 -4.45 8.71
C TYR A 165 4.09 -5.84 8.11
N LYS A 166 4.17 -5.94 6.77
CA LYS A 166 3.93 -7.20 6.06
C LYS A 166 5.11 -8.15 6.23
N ASP A 167 4.96 -9.05 7.18
CA ASP A 167 5.89 -10.14 7.40
C ASP A 167 5.41 -11.46 6.79
N GLU A 168 6.21 -12.51 6.97
CA GLU A 168 5.98 -13.82 6.40
C GLU A 168 4.65 -14.43 6.91
N TYR A 169 4.33 -14.19 8.19
CA TYR A 169 3.07 -14.63 8.79
C TYR A 169 1.87 -13.88 8.21
N GLU A 170 1.99 -12.57 8.03
CA GLU A 170 0.92 -11.75 7.46
C GLU A 170 0.71 -12.03 5.98
N VAL A 171 1.79 -12.20 5.22
CA VAL A 171 1.72 -12.67 3.82
C VAL A 171 1.00 -14.02 3.77
N ALA A 172 1.34 -14.95 4.66
CA ALA A 172 0.68 -16.25 4.73
C ALA A 172 -0.81 -16.13 5.08
N ARG A 173 -1.17 -15.29 6.06
CA ARG A 173 -2.57 -15.03 6.44
C ARG A 173 -3.37 -14.49 5.26
N LEU A 174 -2.86 -13.46 4.58
CA LEU A 174 -3.53 -12.83 3.44
C LEU A 174 -3.71 -13.80 2.26
N HIS A 175 -2.70 -14.61 1.92
CA HIS A 175 -2.79 -15.57 0.82
C HIS A 175 -3.59 -16.84 1.15
N SER A 176 -3.93 -17.05 2.42
CA SER A 176 -4.75 -18.17 2.87
C SER A 176 -6.15 -17.77 3.34
N ALA A 177 -6.44 -16.47 3.32
CA ALA A 177 -7.71 -15.90 3.72
C ALA A 177 -8.87 -16.40 2.82
N PRO A 178 -10.04 -16.73 3.37
CA PRO A 178 -11.20 -17.16 2.59
C PRO A 178 -11.57 -16.16 1.49
N GLU A 179 -11.48 -14.86 1.78
CA GLU A 179 -11.82 -13.77 0.88
C GLU A 179 -10.91 -13.78 -0.35
N PHE A 180 -9.61 -14.01 -0.15
CA PHE A 180 -8.65 -14.14 -1.24
C PHE A 180 -8.97 -15.36 -2.12
N LEU A 181 -9.24 -16.51 -1.51
CA LEU A 181 -9.56 -17.74 -2.25
C LEU A 181 -10.88 -17.62 -3.03
N GLN A 182 -11.90 -16.97 -2.45
CA GLN A 182 -13.14 -16.66 -3.14
C GLN A 182 -12.92 -15.70 -4.31
N SER A 183 -12.08 -14.67 -4.13
CA SER A 183 -11.74 -13.74 -5.22
C SER A 183 -11.09 -14.46 -6.41
N LEU A 184 -10.24 -15.46 -6.14
CA LEU A 184 -9.63 -16.27 -7.20
C LEU A 184 -10.66 -17.12 -7.94
N SER A 185 -11.62 -17.73 -7.23
CA SER A 185 -12.69 -18.49 -7.87
C SER A 185 -13.65 -17.62 -8.69
N GLY A 186 -13.81 -16.34 -8.34
CA GLY A 186 -14.64 -15.40 -9.09
C GLY A 186 -13.96 -14.82 -10.33
N GLN A 187 -12.62 -14.75 -10.34
CA GLN A 187 -11.85 -14.15 -11.46
C GLN A 187 -11.41 -15.17 -12.51
N PHE A 188 -11.23 -16.45 -12.12
CA PHE A 188 -10.70 -17.48 -13.00
C PHE A 188 -11.69 -18.63 -13.19
N GLU A 189 -12.02 -18.93 -14.45
CA GLU A 189 -12.85 -20.08 -14.82
C GLU A 189 -11.99 -21.32 -15.13
N GLY A 190 -12.53 -22.51 -14.87
CA GLY A 190 -11.92 -23.80 -15.21
C GLY A 190 -10.85 -24.31 -14.23
N ASP A 191 -10.12 -25.34 -14.65
CA ASP A 191 -9.07 -25.99 -13.84
C ASP A 191 -7.75 -25.18 -13.88
N TYR A 192 -7.60 -24.21 -12.97
CA TYR A 192 -6.34 -23.46 -12.83
C TYR A 192 -5.46 -24.03 -11.72
N LYS A 193 -4.14 -23.87 -11.89
CA LYS A 193 -3.13 -24.20 -10.87
C LYS A 193 -2.43 -22.94 -10.42
N LEU A 194 -2.47 -22.68 -9.12
CA LEU A 194 -1.76 -21.55 -8.52
C LEU A 194 -0.27 -21.87 -8.42
N ALA A 195 0.55 -20.88 -8.79
CA ALA A 195 1.98 -20.88 -8.53
C ALA A 195 2.36 -19.56 -7.85
N PHE A 196 3.22 -19.64 -6.85
CA PHE A 196 3.66 -18.50 -6.06
C PHE A 196 5.14 -18.26 -6.31
N TYR A 197 5.50 -17.02 -6.66
CA TYR A 197 6.90 -16.62 -6.81
C TYR A 197 7.35 -15.89 -5.56
N LEU A 198 8.09 -16.59 -4.71
CA LEU A 198 8.53 -16.08 -3.41
C LEU A 198 10.04 -15.98 -3.39
N ALA A 199 10.57 -15.07 -2.58
CA ALA A 199 11.98 -15.06 -2.22
C ALA A 199 12.11 -15.28 -0.70
N PRO A 200 11.94 -16.53 -0.19
CA PRO A 200 12.07 -16.81 1.23
C PRO A 200 13.46 -16.41 1.76
N PRO A 201 13.55 -15.62 2.85
CA PRO A 201 14.83 -15.08 3.34
C PRO A 201 15.90 -16.14 3.64
N LEU A 202 15.48 -17.32 4.12
CA LEU A 202 16.38 -18.40 4.54
C LEU A 202 16.89 -19.28 3.38
N ILE A 203 16.25 -19.24 2.21
CA ILE A 203 16.49 -20.20 1.12
C ILE A 203 16.94 -19.48 -0.17
N SER A 204 16.53 -18.23 -0.36
CA SER A 204 16.77 -17.52 -1.62
C SER A 204 18.22 -17.13 -1.75
N LYS A 205 18.86 -17.59 -2.83
CA LYS A 205 20.19 -17.10 -3.21
C LYS A 205 20.08 -15.66 -3.69
N VAL A 206 21.10 -14.87 -3.38
CA VAL A 206 21.25 -13.53 -3.94
C VAL A 206 21.80 -13.66 -5.35
N ASP A 207 21.12 -13.05 -6.31
CA ASP A 207 21.60 -12.93 -7.69
C ASP A 207 22.83 -12.01 -7.72
N GLN A 208 23.95 -12.52 -8.26
CA GLN A 208 25.21 -11.77 -8.33
C GLN A 208 25.15 -10.59 -9.30
N ALA A 209 24.29 -10.63 -10.32
CA ALA A 209 24.19 -9.55 -11.31
C ALA A 209 23.35 -8.37 -10.78
N THR A 210 22.31 -8.66 -9.99
CA THR A 210 21.37 -7.63 -9.52
C THR A 210 21.47 -7.33 -8.03
N GLY A 211 22.19 -8.15 -7.26
CA GLY A 211 22.28 -8.07 -5.80
C GLY A 211 20.97 -8.39 -5.08
N ARG A 212 19.98 -8.98 -5.76
CA ARG A 212 18.62 -9.18 -5.23
C ARG A 212 18.32 -10.66 -4.94
N PRO A 213 17.48 -10.97 -3.93
CA PRO A 213 17.02 -12.33 -3.70
C PRO A 213 16.29 -12.90 -4.93
N GLN A 214 16.70 -14.08 -5.38
CA GLN A 214 16.07 -14.75 -6.51
C GLN A 214 14.67 -15.26 -6.14
N LYS A 215 13.69 -14.98 -7.00
CA LYS A 215 12.34 -15.53 -6.84
C LYS A 215 12.33 -17.01 -7.24
N ILE A 216 11.85 -17.84 -6.33
CA ILE A 216 11.66 -19.27 -6.51
C ILE A 216 10.18 -19.53 -6.78
N ARG A 217 9.89 -20.40 -7.77
CA ARG A 217 8.53 -20.81 -8.09
C ARG A 217 8.09 -21.95 -7.16
N PHE A 218 7.04 -21.70 -6.39
CA PHE A 218 6.33 -22.68 -5.58
C PHE A 218 5.00 -23.06 -6.25
N GLY A 219 4.62 -24.33 -6.19
CA GLY A 219 3.35 -24.80 -6.72
C GLY A 219 2.17 -24.57 -5.76
N SER A 220 1.02 -25.14 -6.10
CA SER A 220 -0.22 -24.96 -5.33
C SER A 220 -0.15 -25.54 -3.90
N TRP A 221 0.82 -26.41 -3.62
CA TRP A 221 1.11 -26.90 -2.27
C TRP A 221 1.48 -25.76 -1.28
N MET A 222 1.85 -24.58 -1.78
CA MET A 222 2.16 -23.44 -0.93
C MET A 222 0.93 -22.89 -0.19
N LEU A 223 -0.29 -23.10 -0.71
CA LEU A 223 -1.52 -22.69 -0.02
C LEU A 223 -1.71 -23.37 1.34
N PRO A 224 -1.68 -24.71 1.47
CA PRO A 224 -1.74 -25.35 2.78
C PRO A 224 -0.53 -25.00 3.67
N ALA A 225 0.65 -24.74 3.09
CA ALA A 225 1.79 -24.24 3.86
C ALA A 225 1.56 -22.83 4.42
N PHE A 226 0.95 -21.92 3.66
CA PHE A 226 0.54 -20.60 4.15
C PHE A 226 -0.53 -20.70 5.24
N LYS A 227 -1.54 -21.56 5.07
CA LYS A 227 -2.55 -21.82 6.11
C LYS A 227 -1.92 -22.27 7.42
N LEU A 228 -0.89 -23.12 7.35
CA LEU A 228 -0.16 -23.57 8.52
C LEU A 228 0.69 -22.45 9.12
N LEU A 229 1.47 -21.74 8.29
CA LEU A 229 2.35 -20.65 8.70
C LEU A 229 1.57 -19.51 9.37
N ALA A 230 0.39 -19.16 8.86
CA ALA A 230 -0.47 -18.11 9.44
C ALA A 230 -0.86 -18.41 10.91
N LYS A 231 -0.99 -19.69 11.30
CA LYS A 231 -1.27 -20.09 12.69
C LYS A 231 -0.12 -19.85 13.64
N PHE A 232 1.11 -19.76 13.12
CA PHE A 232 2.32 -19.49 13.89
C PHE A 232 2.60 -17.99 14.07
N LYS A 233 1.64 -17.11 13.77
CA LYS A 233 1.76 -15.65 14.02
C LYS A 233 2.09 -15.29 15.48
N PHE A 234 1.82 -16.19 16.44
CA PHE A 234 2.19 -16.00 17.84
C PHE A 234 3.71 -16.05 18.10
N LEU A 235 4.49 -16.61 17.16
CA LEU A 235 5.95 -16.60 17.26
C LEU A 235 6.53 -15.19 17.03
N ARG A 236 5.81 -14.32 16.32
CA ARG A 236 6.24 -12.94 16.05
C ARG A 236 6.63 -12.24 17.36
N HIS A 237 7.71 -11.45 17.29
CA HIS A 237 8.28 -10.73 18.44
C HIS A 237 8.84 -11.62 19.56
N THR A 238 8.88 -12.95 19.39
CA THR A 238 9.51 -13.87 20.35
C THR A 238 10.91 -14.28 19.88
N PRO A 239 11.78 -14.77 20.78
CA PRO A 239 13.07 -15.36 20.38
C PRO A 239 12.94 -16.59 19.48
N PHE A 240 11.75 -17.21 19.43
CA PHE A 240 11.47 -18.38 18.59
C PHE A 240 11.00 -18.01 17.18
N ASP A 241 11.00 -16.73 16.81
CA ASP A 241 10.71 -16.26 15.45
C ASP A 241 11.93 -16.45 14.54
N PRO A 242 11.94 -17.43 13.61
CA PRO A 242 13.07 -17.61 12.70
C PRO A 242 13.22 -16.46 11.70
N PHE A 243 12.15 -15.72 11.38
CA PHE A 243 12.18 -14.60 10.43
C PHE A 243 12.59 -13.29 11.11
N GLY A 244 12.32 -13.17 12.41
CA GLY A 244 12.59 -12.01 13.24
C GLY A 244 14.07 -11.62 13.36
N TYR A 245 15.01 -12.50 12.97
CA TYR A 245 16.45 -12.20 13.03
C TYR A 245 17.01 -11.47 11.80
N THR A 246 16.20 -11.31 10.75
CA THR A 246 16.62 -10.56 9.56
C THR A 246 16.80 -9.07 9.86
N GLU A 247 17.69 -8.42 9.11
CA GLU A 247 17.93 -6.97 9.26
C GLU A 247 16.66 -6.14 8.97
N GLU A 248 15.82 -6.59 8.03
CA GLU A 248 14.53 -5.94 7.74
C GLU A 248 13.58 -5.97 8.94
N ARG A 249 13.44 -7.13 9.62
CA ARG A 249 12.55 -7.26 10.79
C ARG A 249 13.10 -6.54 12.02
N ARG A 250 14.43 -6.44 12.16
CA ARG A 250 15.08 -5.61 13.18
C ARG A 250 14.81 -4.13 12.93
N LEU A 251 14.94 -3.68 11.69
CA LEU A 251 14.64 -2.30 11.30
C LEU A 251 13.17 -1.94 11.55
N GLU A 252 12.23 -2.81 11.16
CA GLU A 252 10.80 -2.56 11.37
C GLU A 252 10.43 -2.41 12.85
N ARG A 253 10.95 -3.28 13.72
CA ARG A 253 10.74 -3.16 15.17
C ARG A 253 11.38 -1.90 15.73
N ARG A 254 12.58 -1.54 15.25
CA ARG A 254 13.26 -0.31 15.67
C ARG A 254 12.46 0.93 15.27
N LEU A 255 11.92 0.98 14.05
CA LEU A 255 11.13 2.11 13.57
C LEU A 255 9.88 2.37 14.43
N ILE A 256 9.24 1.32 14.97
CA ILE A 256 8.11 1.48 15.89
C ILE A 256 8.56 2.23 17.16
N GLU A 257 9.64 1.78 17.80
CA GLU A 257 10.13 2.38 19.04
C GLU A 257 10.74 3.77 18.85
N GLU A 258 11.48 3.99 17.75
CA GLU A 258 12.00 5.30 17.37
C GLU A 258 10.86 6.31 17.14
N TYR A 259 9.80 5.88 16.44
CA TYR A 259 8.63 6.72 16.20
C TYR A 259 7.94 7.09 17.51
N LYS A 260 7.67 6.12 18.38
CA LYS A 260 7.02 6.37 19.68
C LYS A 260 7.82 7.35 20.53
N THR A 261 9.12 7.10 20.70
CA THR A 261 10.03 7.97 21.45
C THR A 261 10.04 9.39 20.86
N THR A 262 10.17 9.51 19.53
CA THR A 262 10.20 10.81 18.86
C THR A 262 8.91 11.60 19.11
N ILE A 263 7.74 10.98 18.97
CA ILE A 263 6.47 11.66 19.22
C ILE A 263 6.34 12.08 20.69
N GLU A 264 6.72 11.21 21.63
CA GLU A 264 6.67 11.53 23.05
C GLU A 264 7.57 12.73 23.41
N ASP A 265 8.77 12.80 22.85
CA ASP A 265 9.72 13.92 23.04
C ASP A 265 9.20 15.23 22.44
N LEU A 266 8.55 15.17 21.28
CA LEU A 266 7.94 16.33 20.63
C LEU A 266 6.72 16.82 21.41
N VAL A 267 5.85 15.91 21.86
CA VAL A 267 4.68 16.24 22.68
C VAL A 267 5.09 16.88 24.01
N ALA A 268 6.21 16.48 24.61
CA ALA A 268 6.74 17.11 25.82
C ALA A 268 7.15 18.59 25.63
N GLN A 269 7.34 19.04 24.38
CA GLN A 269 7.73 20.40 24.02
C GLN A 269 6.62 21.11 23.20
N LEU A 270 5.43 20.52 23.13
CA LEU A 270 4.35 21.00 22.29
C LEU A 270 3.75 22.29 22.85
N THR A 271 3.60 23.25 21.95
CA THR A 271 2.94 24.54 22.11
C THR A 271 1.96 24.73 20.95
N PRO A 272 0.96 25.64 21.05
CA PRO A 272 -0.05 25.80 20.00
C PRO A 272 0.50 26.12 18.60
N ASP A 273 1.61 26.85 18.51
CA ASP A 273 2.31 27.22 17.27
C ASP A 273 3.03 26.04 16.59
N LYS A 274 3.25 24.93 17.32
CA LYS A 274 3.95 23.74 16.83
C LYS A 274 3.03 22.59 16.41
N VAL A 275 1.72 22.77 16.56
CA VAL A 275 0.74 21.71 16.27
C VAL A 275 0.84 21.26 14.81
N ASP A 276 0.90 22.20 13.87
CA ASP A 276 0.93 21.89 12.43
C ASP A 276 2.20 21.10 12.03
N GLU A 277 3.35 21.46 12.60
CA GLU A 277 4.59 20.71 12.36
C GLU A 277 4.53 19.32 13.00
N LEU A 278 3.91 19.19 14.18
CA LEU A 278 3.72 17.89 14.81
C LEU A 278 2.78 16.99 13.99
N VAL A 279 1.70 17.53 13.42
CA VAL A 279 0.82 16.77 12.49
C VAL A 279 1.63 16.24 11.32
N THR A 280 2.52 17.06 10.76
CA THR A 280 3.36 16.67 9.63
C THR A 280 4.39 15.60 10.03
N LEU A 281 5.07 15.77 11.16
CA LEU A 281 6.01 14.80 11.73
C LEU A 281 5.33 13.47 12.07
N ALA A 282 4.14 13.51 12.66
CA ALA A 282 3.32 12.33 12.96
C ALA A 282 2.93 11.57 11.68
N GLY A 283 2.59 12.29 10.61
CA GLY A 283 2.25 11.69 9.32
C GLY A 283 3.44 11.15 8.52
N LEU A 284 4.67 11.52 8.86
CA LEU A 284 5.86 11.24 8.07
C LEU A 284 6.11 9.75 7.75
N PRO A 285 5.86 8.77 8.66
CA PRO A 285 5.98 7.35 8.35
C PRO A 285 5.10 6.88 7.17
N MET A 286 4.06 7.63 6.82
CA MET A 286 3.21 7.33 5.66
C MET A 286 3.97 7.39 4.33
N THR A 287 5.11 8.07 4.28
CA THR A 287 6.01 8.13 3.11
C THR A 287 6.79 6.82 2.88
N ILE A 288 6.94 5.95 3.89
CA ILE A 288 7.66 4.68 3.75
C ILE A 288 6.83 3.73 2.87
N ARG A 289 7.30 3.43 1.65
CA ARG A 289 6.56 2.60 0.68
C ARG A 289 7.46 1.50 0.09
N GLY A 290 6.81 0.48 -0.47
CA GLY A 290 7.47 -0.63 -1.14
C GLY A 290 7.91 -1.76 -0.20
N TYR A 291 8.69 -2.70 -0.75
CA TYR A 291 9.16 -3.91 -0.10
C TYR A 291 10.66 -4.15 -0.38
N GLY A 292 11.35 -4.86 0.50
CA GLY A 292 12.78 -5.16 0.39
C GLY A 292 13.63 -3.90 0.17
N HIS A 293 14.54 -3.93 -0.82
CA HIS A 293 15.41 -2.80 -1.15
C HIS A 293 14.67 -1.48 -1.44
N VAL A 294 13.46 -1.52 -2.02
CA VAL A 294 12.66 -0.31 -2.25
C VAL A 294 12.23 0.31 -0.92
N LYS A 295 11.87 -0.54 0.06
CA LYS A 295 11.53 -0.09 1.41
C LYS A 295 12.75 0.49 2.11
N LEU A 296 13.91 -0.15 2.01
CA LEU A 296 15.17 0.36 2.61
C LEU A 296 15.50 1.77 2.10
N ALA A 297 15.51 1.98 0.78
CA ALA A 297 15.72 3.31 0.20
C ALA A 297 14.60 4.31 0.58
N SER A 298 13.37 3.82 0.82
CA SER A 298 12.29 4.67 1.33
C SER A 298 12.50 5.05 2.79
N VAL A 299 13.05 4.16 3.62
CA VAL A 299 13.39 4.44 5.03
C VAL A 299 14.54 5.45 5.12
N GLU A 300 15.56 5.33 4.27
CA GLU A 300 16.66 6.31 4.22
C GLU A 300 16.15 7.73 3.91
N ARG A 301 15.25 7.85 2.92
CA ARG A 301 14.60 9.14 2.60
C ARG A 301 13.75 9.65 3.76
N TYR A 302 12.96 8.78 4.39
CA TYR A 302 12.20 9.09 5.60
C TYR A 302 13.11 9.62 6.72
N GLN A 303 14.24 8.99 6.98
CA GLN A 303 15.19 9.42 8.02
C GLN A 303 15.88 10.74 7.67
N ALA A 304 16.12 11.03 6.39
CA ALA A 304 16.63 12.33 5.95
C ALA A 304 15.59 13.44 6.20
N GLU A 305 14.35 13.24 5.77
CA GLU A 305 13.27 14.21 5.98
C GLU A 305 12.94 14.39 7.46
N LEU A 306 12.96 13.31 8.26
CA LEU A 306 12.76 13.39 9.71
C LEU A 306 13.80 14.31 10.36
N ARG A 307 15.08 14.15 9.99
CA ARG A 307 16.15 15.00 10.55
C ARG A 307 15.96 16.47 10.19
N GLU A 308 15.63 16.76 8.93
CA GLU A 308 15.35 18.12 8.46
C GLU A 308 14.20 18.77 9.26
N ARG A 309 13.10 18.04 9.41
CA ARG A 309 11.93 18.51 10.17
C ARG A 309 12.20 18.68 11.66
N LEU A 310 13.01 17.80 12.26
CA LEU A 310 13.43 17.94 13.65
C LEU A 310 14.33 19.17 13.86
N THR A 311 15.15 19.55 12.88
CA THR A 311 15.87 20.84 12.92
C THR A 311 14.89 22.00 12.84
N HIS A 312 13.92 21.96 11.91
CA HIS A 312 12.89 22.99 11.81
C HIS A 312 12.08 23.14 13.11
N TRP A 313 11.72 22.03 13.76
CA TRP A 313 11.06 22.01 15.06
C TRP A 313 11.84 22.77 16.16
N GLN A 314 13.17 22.63 16.17
CA GLN A 314 14.04 23.33 17.11
C GLN A 314 14.11 24.84 16.82
N ASP A 315 14.09 25.22 15.55
CA ASP A 315 14.06 26.64 15.15
C ASP A 315 12.77 27.34 15.61
N LEU A 316 11.62 26.65 15.51
CA LEU A 316 10.35 27.14 16.06
C LEU A 316 10.44 27.38 17.58
N ALA A 317 11.14 26.51 18.31
CA ALA A 317 11.36 26.68 19.75
C ALA A 317 12.17 27.95 20.07
N THR A 318 13.13 28.30 19.21
CA THR A 318 14.00 29.47 19.40
C THR A 318 13.27 30.77 19.09
N GLN A 319 12.37 30.77 18.09
CA GLN A 319 11.56 31.93 17.73
C GLN A 319 10.47 32.24 18.76
N ALA A 320 9.88 31.22 19.40
CA ALA A 320 8.90 31.43 20.47
C ALA A 320 9.53 31.95 21.79
N ALA A 321 10.85 31.80 21.96
CA ALA A 321 11.59 32.24 23.14
C ALA A 321 12.21 33.65 23.00
N ALA A 322 12.20 34.23 21.80
CA ALA A 322 12.72 35.56 21.47
C ALA A 322 11.62 36.62 21.50
#